data_AF-A0A9E3SKG5-F1
#
_entry.id   AF-A0A9E3SKG5-F1
#
_cell.length_a   1.000
_cell.length_b   1.000
_cell.length_c   1.000
_cell.angle_alpha   90.00
_cell.angle_beta   90.00
_cell.angle_gamma   90.00
#
_symmetry.space_group_name_H-M   'P 1'
#
loop_
_entity.id
_entity.type
_entity.pdbx_description
1 polymer ?
#
loop_
_entity_poly.entity_id
_entity_poly.type
_entity_poly.pdbx_seq_one_letter_code
_entity_poly.pdbx_strand_id
1 'polypeptide(L)'
;WENRNPDAMLPMEFFQNMSFTGANTALALVTFSLLGGLFFMTQYLQSILGYTPLQAGILLLPQAITLTLVAANSARISARLGTKYTVALGIGIGALGMLFMSRFYHADTPYSTILIGQLILATGLGTAMSPATNSIMGSVPVHKAGIGSAMNDTTRQLGGALGVAVLGTILNSTYLRNIQSLLDSLAPAAPQQALDAIASSIQGAHAVVANSPIPIPDAIAQNIINTTNNAFVAGMSESLLIGGIIMLLAAGLTLLILPAQVRRSTADGQLEPVDLAEVVAPAASGTD
;
A
#
# COMPACT_ATOMS: atom_id res chain seq x y z
N TRP A 1 13.66 -25.75 -7.34
CA TRP A 1 13.63 -26.84 -6.35
C TRP A 1 12.20 -27.38 -6.21
N GLU A 2 11.18 -26.54 -5.95
CA GLU A 2 9.78 -26.99 -5.85
C GLU A 2 9.26 -27.73 -7.09
N ASN A 3 9.58 -27.28 -8.31
CA ASN A 3 9.21 -27.98 -9.56
C ASN A 3 9.76 -29.42 -9.71
N ARG A 4 10.66 -29.87 -8.83
CA ARG A 4 11.37 -31.15 -8.98
C ARG A 4 11.21 -32.07 -7.76
N ASN A 5 10.50 -31.66 -6.72
CA ASN A 5 10.39 -32.41 -5.46
C ASN A 5 8.95 -32.94 -5.26
N PRO A 6 8.74 -34.25 -5.07
CA PRO A 6 7.40 -34.83 -4.89
C PRO A 6 6.65 -34.32 -3.65
N ASP A 7 7.36 -33.86 -2.61
CA ASP A 7 6.78 -33.24 -1.40
C ASP A 7 6.82 -31.70 -1.45
N ALA A 8 6.54 -31.10 -2.61
CA ALA A 8 6.54 -29.65 -2.78
C ALA A 8 5.47 -28.98 -1.91
N MET A 9 5.90 -28.03 -1.07
CA MET A 9 5.00 -27.26 -0.20
C MET A 9 4.10 -26.30 -0.99
N LEU A 10 4.57 -25.81 -2.13
CA LEU A 10 3.81 -24.98 -3.07
C LEU A 10 3.79 -25.63 -4.46
N PRO A 11 2.65 -26.21 -4.89
CA PRO A 11 2.51 -26.73 -6.25
C PRO A 11 2.57 -25.58 -7.26
N MET A 12 3.66 -25.49 -8.02
CA MET A 12 3.89 -24.43 -9.01
C MET A 12 2.86 -24.40 -10.15
N GLU A 13 2.12 -25.50 -10.32
CA GLU A 13 0.96 -25.61 -11.22
C GLU A 13 -0.10 -24.54 -10.94
N PHE A 14 -0.25 -24.09 -9.69
CA PHE A 14 -1.19 -23.00 -9.36
C PHE A 14 -0.79 -21.67 -10.02
N PHE A 15 0.49 -21.41 -10.26
CA PHE A 15 0.94 -20.18 -10.94
C PHE A 15 0.68 -20.22 -12.46
N GLN A 16 0.38 -21.39 -13.02
CA GLN A 16 -0.08 -21.50 -14.40
C GLN A 16 -1.55 -21.04 -14.56
N ASN A 17 -2.27 -20.86 -13.46
CA ASN A 17 -3.63 -20.30 -13.45
C ASN A 17 -3.58 -18.77 -13.27
N MET A 18 -4.05 -18.03 -14.28
CA MET A 18 -4.02 -16.56 -14.25
C MET A 18 -4.97 -15.96 -13.20
N SER A 19 -6.00 -16.69 -12.77
CA SER A 19 -6.83 -16.29 -11.62
C SER A 19 -6.06 -16.29 -10.31
N PHE A 20 -5.07 -17.17 -10.18
CA PHE A 20 -4.20 -17.24 -9.00
C PHE A 20 -3.04 -16.24 -9.10
N THR A 21 -2.28 -16.26 -10.21
CA THR A 21 -1.12 -15.37 -10.41
C THR A 21 -1.52 -13.90 -10.50
N GLY A 22 -2.57 -13.60 -11.28
CA GLY A 22 -3.08 -12.23 -11.42
C GLY A 22 -3.63 -11.68 -10.11
N ALA A 23 -4.36 -12.49 -9.35
CA ALA A 23 -4.90 -12.07 -8.05
C ALA A 23 -3.82 -11.89 -6.98
N ASN A 24 -2.82 -12.77 -6.90
CA ASN A 24 -1.67 -12.57 -6.01
C ASN A 24 -0.90 -11.29 -6.38
N THR A 25 -0.67 -11.05 -7.67
CA THR A 25 0.01 -9.83 -8.14
C THR A 25 -0.78 -8.57 -7.74
N ALA A 26 -2.09 -8.56 -7.98
CA ALA A 26 -2.97 -7.47 -7.57
C ALA A 26 -2.95 -7.25 -6.05
N LEU A 27 -2.99 -8.33 -5.26
CA LEU A 27 -2.96 -8.25 -3.80
C LEU A 27 -1.60 -7.73 -3.27
N ALA A 28 -0.49 -8.14 -3.90
CA ALA A 28 0.82 -7.60 -3.60
C ALA A 28 0.86 -6.08 -3.82
N LEU A 29 0.24 -5.58 -4.90
CA LEU A 29 0.18 -4.15 -5.22
C LEU A 29 -0.75 -3.36 -4.26
N VAL A 30 -1.86 -3.96 -3.86
CA VAL A 30 -2.74 -3.38 -2.84
C VAL A 30 -1.98 -3.23 -1.51
N THR A 31 -1.26 -4.27 -1.09
CA THR A 31 -0.48 -4.25 0.16
C THR A 31 0.77 -3.39 0.10
N PHE A 32 1.43 -3.33 -1.06
CA PHE A 32 2.49 -2.36 -1.37
C PHE A 32 2.04 -0.93 -1.08
N SER A 33 0.87 -0.58 -1.61
CA SER A 33 0.32 0.77 -1.49
C SER A 33 -0.17 1.04 -0.07
N LEU A 34 -0.77 0.04 0.58
CA LEU A 34 -1.26 0.15 1.95
C LEU A 34 -0.12 0.38 2.94
N LEU A 35 0.88 -0.49 2.99
CA LEU A 35 1.95 -0.39 3.99
C LEU A 35 2.94 0.73 3.66
N GLY A 36 3.27 0.92 2.38
CA GLY A 36 4.11 2.05 1.95
C GLY A 36 3.45 3.39 2.24
N GLY A 37 2.15 3.53 1.92
CA GLY A 37 1.39 4.74 2.23
C GLY A 37 1.24 4.98 3.74
N LEU A 38 0.95 3.94 4.53
CA LEU A 38 0.81 4.05 5.98
C LEU A 38 2.12 4.49 6.65
N PHE A 39 3.26 3.96 6.19
CA PHE A 39 4.58 4.36 6.68
C PHE A 39 4.80 5.87 6.49
N PHE A 40 4.55 6.41 5.29
CA PHE A 40 4.69 7.84 5.03
C PHE A 40 3.70 8.70 5.78
N MET A 41 2.44 8.28 5.87
CA MET A 41 1.42 9.07 6.56
C MET A 41 1.73 9.21 8.04
N THR A 42 2.17 8.13 8.67
CA THR A 42 2.58 8.14 10.08
C THR A 42 3.72 9.12 10.31
N GLN A 43 4.71 9.07 9.42
CA GLN A 43 5.88 9.94 9.43
C GLN A 43 5.54 11.41 9.17
N TYR A 44 4.68 11.69 8.21
CA TYR A 44 4.23 13.02 7.84
C TYR A 44 3.40 13.67 8.95
N LEU A 45 2.44 12.95 9.53
CA LEU A 45 1.64 13.46 10.65
C LEU A 45 2.51 13.81 11.86
N GLN A 46 3.51 12.98 12.18
CA GLN A 46 4.34 13.19 13.36
C GLN A 46 5.49 14.18 13.11
N SER A 47 6.31 13.92 12.10
CA SER A 47 7.54 14.70 11.85
C SER A 47 7.31 15.98 11.07
N ILE A 48 6.23 16.13 10.31
CA ILE A 48 5.95 17.38 9.59
C ILE A 48 4.88 18.20 10.30
N LEU A 49 3.74 17.58 10.64
CA LEU A 49 2.63 18.30 11.28
C LEU A 49 2.72 18.35 12.81
N GLY A 50 3.73 17.70 13.40
CA GLY A 50 4.02 17.77 14.84
C GLY A 50 3.02 17.04 15.72
N TYR A 51 2.19 16.15 15.17
CA TYR A 51 1.26 15.37 15.98
C TYR A 51 1.99 14.35 16.85
N THR A 52 1.49 14.12 18.06
CA THR A 52 1.95 13.01 18.90
C THR A 52 1.61 11.66 18.24
N PRO A 53 2.32 10.56 18.59
CA PRO A 53 2.01 9.23 18.07
C PRO A 53 0.54 8.82 18.29
N LEU A 54 -0.03 9.17 19.45
CA LEU A 54 -1.44 8.89 19.76
C LEU A 54 -2.39 9.67 18.85
N GLN A 55 -2.13 10.97 18.64
CA GLN A 55 -2.93 11.79 17.73
C GLN A 55 -2.85 11.28 16.29
N ALA A 56 -1.65 10.95 15.80
CA ALA A 56 -1.47 10.38 14.47
C ALA A 56 -2.27 9.07 14.31
N GLY A 57 -2.24 8.20 15.32
CA GLY A 57 -3.05 6.97 15.35
C GLY A 57 -4.55 7.25 15.25
N ILE A 58 -5.07 8.22 16.02
CA ILE A 58 -6.49 8.63 15.97
C ILE A 58 -6.86 9.19 14.59
N LEU A 59 -6.01 10.03 14.00
CA LEU A 59 -6.23 10.63 12.69
C LEU A 59 -6.18 9.61 11.54
N LEU A 60 -5.57 8.44 11.75
CA LEU A 60 -5.56 7.33 10.79
C LEU A 60 -6.79 6.39 10.93
N LEU A 61 -7.58 6.51 12.00
CA LEU A 61 -8.78 5.67 12.19
C LEU A 61 -9.80 5.76 11.04
N PRO A 62 -10.13 6.95 10.50
CA PRO A 62 -11.06 7.04 9.38
C PRO A 62 -10.62 6.20 8.18
N GLN A 63 -9.31 6.20 7.87
CA GLN A 63 -8.75 5.37 6.81
C GLN A 63 -9.01 3.87 7.06
N ALA A 64 -8.74 3.40 8.28
CA ALA A 64 -8.95 2.01 8.66
C ALA A 64 -10.43 1.60 8.64
N ILE A 65 -11.31 2.49 9.13
CA ILE A 65 -12.77 2.28 9.12
C ILE A 65 -13.27 2.18 7.69
N THR A 66 -12.89 3.13 6.82
CA THR A 66 -13.30 3.13 5.41
C THR A 66 -12.80 1.91 4.68
N LEU A 67 -11.53 1.52 4.86
CA LEU A 67 -10.99 0.31 4.25
C LEU A 67 -11.80 -0.91 4.68
N THR A 68 -12.10 -1.05 5.97
CA THR A 68 -12.86 -2.19 6.52
C THR A 68 -14.29 -2.23 5.96
N LEU A 69 -15.00 -1.10 5.98
CA LEU A 69 -16.38 -1.02 5.49
C LEU A 69 -16.46 -1.28 3.99
N VAL A 70 -15.53 -0.73 3.20
CA VAL A 70 -15.52 -0.93 1.75
C VAL A 70 -15.11 -2.36 1.41
N ALA A 71 -14.11 -2.92 2.09
CA ALA A 71 -13.71 -4.32 1.92
C ALA A 71 -14.85 -5.29 2.22
N ALA A 72 -15.60 -5.10 3.31
CA ALA A 72 -16.76 -5.93 3.63
C ALA A 72 -17.86 -5.90 2.55
N ASN A 73 -18.02 -4.76 1.86
CA ASN A 73 -19.02 -4.61 0.80
C ASN A 73 -18.52 -4.96 -0.61
N SER A 74 -17.21 -5.08 -0.79
CA SER A 74 -16.59 -5.30 -2.11
C SER A 74 -17.00 -6.63 -2.77
N ALA A 75 -17.38 -7.65 -2.01
CA ALA A 75 -17.90 -8.90 -2.55
C ALA A 75 -19.22 -8.69 -3.33
N ARG A 76 -20.11 -7.80 -2.85
CA ARG A 76 -21.36 -7.45 -3.54
C ARG A 76 -21.09 -6.71 -4.84
N ILE A 77 -20.09 -5.83 -4.84
CA ILE A 77 -19.63 -5.10 -6.03
C ILE A 77 -19.07 -6.13 -7.04
N SER A 78 -18.24 -7.05 -6.58
CA SER A 78 -17.66 -8.13 -7.39
C SER A 78 -18.70 -9.07 -7.97
N ALA A 79 -19.82 -9.34 -7.29
CA ALA A 79 -20.89 -10.18 -7.83
C ALA A 79 -21.59 -9.52 -9.03
N ARG A 80 -21.66 -8.18 -9.07
CA ARG A 80 -22.31 -7.44 -10.16
C ARG A 80 -21.38 -7.08 -11.30
N LEU A 81 -20.16 -6.63 -10.99
CA LEU A 81 -19.18 -6.17 -11.97
C LEU A 81 -18.19 -7.25 -12.41
N GLY A 82 -18.14 -8.38 -11.71
CA GLY A 82 -17.10 -9.40 -11.89
C GLY A 82 -15.80 -9.03 -11.17
N THR A 83 -15.05 -10.05 -10.77
CA THR A 83 -13.82 -9.91 -9.97
C THR A 83 -12.76 -9.09 -10.69
N LYS A 84 -12.54 -9.36 -11.98
CA LYS A 84 -11.58 -8.64 -12.82
C LYS A 84 -11.76 -7.12 -12.76
N TYR A 85 -12.96 -6.64 -13.10
CA TYR A 85 -13.23 -5.20 -13.16
C TYR A 85 -13.25 -4.58 -11.77
N THR A 86 -13.72 -5.30 -10.76
CA THR A 86 -13.75 -4.79 -9.37
C THR A 86 -12.34 -4.58 -8.82
N VAL A 87 -11.43 -5.54 -9.03
CA VAL A 87 -10.03 -5.42 -8.60
C VAL A 87 -9.34 -4.29 -9.35
N ALA A 88 -9.47 -4.23 -10.68
CA ALA A 88 -8.86 -3.16 -11.47
C ALA A 88 -9.39 -1.77 -11.09
N LEU A 89 -10.69 -1.63 -10.85
CA LEU A 89 -11.32 -0.39 -10.39
C LEU A 89 -10.79 0.02 -9.01
N GLY A 90 -10.68 -0.93 -8.08
CA GLY A 90 -10.13 -0.66 -6.75
C GLY A 90 -8.67 -0.19 -6.80
N ILE A 91 -7.82 -0.86 -7.59
CA ILE A 91 -6.43 -0.44 -7.80
C ILE A 91 -6.38 0.94 -8.46
N GLY A 92 -7.22 1.21 -9.46
CA GLY A 92 -7.31 2.52 -10.12
C GLY A 92 -7.71 3.64 -9.17
N ILE A 93 -8.72 3.43 -8.32
CA ILE A 93 -9.11 4.39 -7.29
C ILE A 93 -7.98 4.60 -6.27
N GLY A 94 -7.30 3.52 -5.87
CA GLY A 94 -6.14 3.62 -4.98
C GLY A 94 -5.01 4.47 -5.59
N ALA A 95 -4.77 4.29 -6.89
CA ALA A 95 -3.81 5.08 -7.64
C ALA A 95 -4.17 6.58 -7.66
N LEU A 96 -5.44 6.91 -7.88
CA LEU A 96 -5.93 8.28 -7.77
C LEU A 96 -5.75 8.85 -6.37
N GLY A 97 -5.92 8.02 -5.33
CA GLY A 97 -5.61 8.39 -3.95
C GLY A 97 -4.15 8.80 -3.77
N MET A 98 -3.21 7.97 -4.24
CA MET A 98 -1.77 8.29 -4.16
C MET A 98 -1.41 9.54 -4.97
N LEU A 99 -1.97 9.71 -6.17
CA LEU A 99 -1.74 10.89 -7.01
C LEU A 99 -2.32 12.16 -6.38
N PHE A 100 -3.50 12.06 -5.76
CA PHE A 100 -4.09 13.16 -5.00
C PHE A 100 -3.19 13.55 -3.83
N MET A 101 -2.73 12.58 -3.05
CA MET A 101 -1.82 12.83 -1.93
C MET A 101 -0.52 13.47 -2.41
N SER A 102 0.08 12.95 -3.49
CA SER A 102 1.29 13.50 -4.11
C SER A 102 1.15 14.98 -4.45
N ARG A 103 -0.02 15.38 -4.97
CA ARG A 103 -0.26 16.74 -5.44
C ARG A 103 -0.60 17.74 -4.34
N PHE A 104 -1.32 17.32 -3.30
CA PHE A 104 -1.93 18.23 -2.33
C PHE A 104 -1.33 18.20 -0.93
N TYR A 105 -0.41 17.27 -0.64
CA TYR A 105 0.18 17.13 0.70
C TYR A 105 1.47 17.93 0.76
N HIS A 106 1.47 18.91 1.66
CA HIS A 106 2.49 19.93 1.89
C HIS A 106 2.67 20.14 3.40
N ALA A 107 3.62 20.96 3.83
CA ALA A 107 3.87 21.16 5.25
C ALA A 107 2.69 21.83 6.01
N ASP A 108 1.81 22.52 5.29
CA ASP A 108 0.69 23.32 5.79
C ASP A 108 -0.69 22.77 5.39
N THR A 109 -0.75 21.53 4.89
CA THR A 109 -2.01 20.95 4.41
C THR A 109 -3.03 20.79 5.53
N PRO A 110 -4.27 21.28 5.37
CA PRO A 110 -5.32 21.10 6.36
C PRO A 110 -5.72 19.62 6.44
N TYR A 111 -6.09 19.18 7.64
CA TYR A 111 -6.49 17.79 7.88
C TYR A 111 -7.66 17.31 7.01
N SER A 112 -8.57 18.20 6.62
CA SER A 112 -9.67 17.85 5.71
C SER A 112 -9.17 17.32 4.36
N THR A 113 -8.11 17.94 3.80
CA THR A 113 -7.48 17.47 2.56
C THR A 113 -6.75 16.15 2.77
N ILE A 114 -6.10 15.97 3.92
CA ILE A 114 -5.45 14.71 4.30
C ILE A 114 -6.48 13.57 4.39
N LEU A 115 -7.62 13.87 4.99
CA LEU A 115 -8.71 12.91 5.12
C LEU A 115 -9.23 12.50 3.74
N ILE A 116 -9.46 13.44 2.83
CA ILE A 116 -9.95 13.13 1.47
C ILE A 116 -9.02 12.16 0.76
N GLY A 117 -7.71 12.42 0.74
CA GLY A 117 -6.74 11.53 0.10
C GLY A 117 -6.75 10.13 0.73
N GLN A 118 -6.75 10.05 2.06
CA GLN A 118 -6.80 8.80 2.81
C GLN A 118 -8.06 7.99 2.53
N LEU A 119 -9.22 8.65 2.44
CA LEU A 119 -10.49 8.01 2.13
C LEU A 119 -10.50 7.47 0.70
N ILE A 120 -10.04 8.23 -0.29
CA ILE A 120 -9.94 7.76 -1.68
C ILE A 120 -9.04 6.52 -1.76
N LEU A 121 -7.85 6.59 -1.15
CA LEU A 121 -6.93 5.45 -1.11
C LEU A 121 -7.58 4.23 -0.43
N ALA A 122 -8.15 4.40 0.77
CA ALA A 122 -8.80 3.33 1.52
C ALA A 122 -9.97 2.68 0.76
N THR A 123 -10.80 3.48 0.07
CA THR A 123 -11.89 2.98 -0.76
C THR A 123 -11.37 2.12 -1.91
N GLY A 124 -10.32 2.57 -2.61
CA GLY A 124 -9.72 1.80 -3.69
C GLY A 124 -9.15 0.47 -3.22
N LEU A 125 -8.31 0.52 -2.18
CA LEU A 125 -7.69 -0.67 -1.60
C LEU A 125 -8.73 -1.65 -1.05
N GLY A 126 -9.74 -1.17 -0.32
CA GLY A 126 -10.83 -1.99 0.21
C GLY A 126 -11.61 -2.68 -0.91
N THR A 127 -11.89 -1.99 -2.01
CA THR A 127 -12.64 -2.53 -3.15
C THR A 127 -11.89 -3.67 -3.85
N ALA A 128 -10.56 -3.59 -3.96
CA ALA A 128 -9.75 -4.62 -4.59
C ALA A 128 -9.43 -5.82 -3.66
N MET A 129 -9.33 -5.58 -2.35
CA MET A 129 -8.73 -6.54 -1.41
C MET A 129 -9.55 -7.82 -1.23
N SER A 130 -10.86 -7.75 -0.98
CA SER A 130 -11.67 -8.96 -0.78
C SER A 130 -11.83 -9.79 -2.05
N PRO A 131 -12.15 -9.21 -3.23
CA PRO A 131 -12.30 -9.98 -4.46
C PRO A 131 -10.99 -10.64 -4.91
N ALA A 132 -9.84 -9.97 -4.71
CA ALA A 132 -8.54 -10.59 -4.97
C ALA A 132 -8.29 -11.79 -4.05
N THR A 133 -8.56 -11.64 -2.75
CA THR A 133 -8.44 -12.74 -1.77
C THR A 133 -9.35 -13.92 -2.14
N ASN A 134 -10.61 -13.64 -2.49
CA ASN A 134 -11.55 -14.68 -2.91
C ASN A 134 -11.12 -15.38 -4.20
N SER A 135 -10.50 -14.65 -5.14
CA SER A 135 -9.93 -15.24 -6.36
C SER A 135 -8.78 -16.20 -6.04
N ILE A 136 -7.89 -15.83 -5.12
CA ILE A 136 -6.78 -16.68 -4.67
C ILE A 136 -7.34 -17.95 -4.02
N MET A 137 -8.21 -17.77 -3.01
CA MET A 137 -8.77 -18.90 -2.25
C MET A 137 -9.66 -19.80 -3.10
N GLY A 138 -10.43 -19.24 -4.03
CA GLY A 138 -11.29 -19.99 -4.94
C GLY A 138 -10.54 -20.72 -6.07
N SER A 139 -9.27 -20.38 -6.30
CA SER A 139 -8.42 -21.03 -7.31
C SER A 139 -7.69 -22.27 -6.79
N VAL A 140 -7.79 -22.56 -5.49
CA VAL A 140 -7.12 -23.70 -4.84
C VAL A 140 -8.17 -24.72 -4.37
N PRO A 141 -7.97 -26.04 -4.58
CA PRO A 141 -8.89 -27.06 -4.07
C PRO A 141 -9.06 -26.96 -2.55
N VAL A 142 -10.27 -27.28 -2.04
CA VAL A 142 -10.63 -27.13 -0.61
C VAL A 142 -9.65 -27.85 0.32
N HIS A 143 -9.20 -29.06 -0.04
CA HIS A 143 -8.23 -29.83 0.75
C HIS A 143 -6.81 -29.23 0.78
N LYS A 144 -6.54 -28.21 -0.07
CA LYS A 144 -5.28 -27.44 -0.13
C LYS A 144 -5.47 -25.97 0.27
N ALA A 145 -6.61 -25.60 0.87
CA ALA A 145 -6.90 -24.21 1.25
C ALA A 145 -5.84 -23.59 2.17
N GLY A 146 -5.15 -24.40 2.99
CA GLY A 146 -4.01 -23.94 3.80
C GLY A 146 -2.86 -23.36 2.96
N ILE A 147 -2.57 -23.94 1.79
CA ILE A 147 -1.55 -23.42 0.86
C ILE A 147 -2.00 -22.09 0.26
N GLY A 148 -3.29 -21.98 -0.11
CA GLY A 148 -3.87 -20.73 -0.62
C GLY A 148 -3.78 -19.58 0.39
N SER A 149 -4.13 -19.85 1.66
CA SER A 149 -4.04 -18.86 2.73
C SER A 149 -2.59 -18.47 3.03
N ALA A 150 -1.68 -19.45 3.10
CA ALA A 150 -0.26 -19.18 3.33
C ALA A 150 0.31 -18.31 2.21
N MET A 151 0.03 -18.63 0.93
CA MET A 151 0.50 -17.83 -0.19
C MET A 151 -0.10 -16.43 -0.20
N ASN A 152 -1.38 -16.30 0.14
CA ASN A 152 -2.04 -15.01 0.28
C ASN A 152 -1.32 -14.13 1.32
N ASP A 153 -1.02 -14.68 2.50
CA ASP A 153 -0.32 -13.94 3.55
C ASP A 153 1.14 -13.63 3.19
N THR A 154 1.86 -14.57 2.59
CA THR A 154 3.21 -14.32 2.05
C THR A 154 3.20 -13.20 1.02
N THR A 155 2.23 -13.21 0.11
CA THR A 155 2.06 -12.18 -0.92
C THR A 155 1.79 -10.81 -0.31
N ARG A 156 0.96 -10.75 0.73
CA ARG A 156 0.66 -9.51 1.47
C ARG A 156 1.90 -8.97 2.18
N GLN A 157 2.67 -9.84 2.84
CA GLN A 157 3.89 -9.44 3.53
C GLN A 157 4.96 -8.97 2.53
N LEU A 158 5.14 -9.70 1.42
CA LEU A 158 6.08 -9.35 0.37
C LEU A 158 5.71 -8.01 -0.28
N GLY A 159 4.44 -7.86 -0.69
CA GLY A 159 3.94 -6.63 -1.28
C GLY A 159 4.14 -5.44 -0.35
N GLY A 160 3.76 -5.58 0.91
CA GLY A 160 3.95 -4.55 1.93
C GLY A 160 5.42 -4.17 2.16
N ALA A 161 6.31 -5.15 2.28
CA ALA A 161 7.74 -4.92 2.44
C ALA A 161 8.35 -4.20 1.23
N LEU A 162 7.99 -4.62 0.01
CA LEU A 162 8.40 -3.93 -1.22
C LEU A 162 7.84 -2.50 -1.29
N GLY A 163 6.62 -2.26 -0.81
CA GLY A 163 6.01 -0.94 -0.70
C GLY A 163 6.85 0.02 0.12
N VAL A 164 7.19 -0.40 1.34
CA VAL A 164 8.03 0.41 2.24
C VAL A 164 9.44 0.59 1.66
N ALA A 165 10.05 -0.47 1.11
CA ALA A 165 11.41 -0.42 0.61
C ALA A 165 11.55 0.45 -0.66
N VAL A 166 10.73 0.22 -1.68
CA VAL A 166 10.81 0.93 -2.97
C VAL A 166 10.45 2.39 -2.78
N LEU A 167 9.28 2.66 -2.18
CA LEU A 167 8.85 4.03 -1.99
C LEU A 167 9.78 4.75 -1.00
N GLY A 168 10.19 4.09 0.09
CA GLY A 168 11.12 4.67 1.06
C GLY A 168 12.48 5.00 0.45
N THR A 169 12.97 4.18 -0.50
CA THR A 169 14.21 4.47 -1.24
C THR A 169 14.07 5.72 -2.10
N ILE A 170 12.93 5.88 -2.80
CA ILE A 170 12.64 7.07 -3.60
C ILE A 170 12.62 8.31 -2.70
N LEU A 171 11.88 8.23 -1.59
CA LEU A 171 11.79 9.32 -0.61
C LEU A 171 13.19 9.69 -0.11
N ASN A 172 13.99 8.71 0.31
CA ASN A 172 15.31 8.93 0.85
C ASN A 172 16.27 9.53 -0.18
N SER A 173 16.24 9.05 -1.42
CA SER A 173 17.05 9.59 -2.52
C SER A 173 16.75 11.08 -2.77
N THR A 174 15.46 11.44 -2.80
CA THR A 174 15.05 12.83 -2.98
C THR A 174 15.33 13.69 -1.75
N TYR A 175 15.16 13.12 -0.56
CA TYR A 175 15.53 13.78 0.69
C TYR A 175 17.02 14.16 0.70
N LEU A 176 17.91 13.18 0.52
CA LEU A 176 19.37 13.40 0.50
C LEU A 176 19.79 14.42 -0.56
N ARG A 177 19.24 14.31 -1.77
CA ARG A 177 19.51 15.25 -2.86
C ARG A 177 19.10 16.68 -2.51
N ASN A 178 18.00 16.88 -1.79
CA ASN A 178 17.48 18.20 -1.44
C ASN A 178 18.14 18.82 -0.19
N ILE A 179 18.79 18.00 0.65
CA ILE A 179 19.53 18.50 1.82
C ILE A 179 21.04 18.63 1.57
N GLN A 180 21.55 18.21 0.41
CA GLN A 180 23.00 18.17 0.15
C GLN A 180 23.65 19.54 0.35
N SER A 181 23.04 20.61 -0.18
CA SER A 181 23.54 21.98 -0.01
C SER A 181 23.55 22.44 1.45
N LEU A 182 22.58 22.00 2.24
CA LEU A 182 22.56 22.24 3.69
C LEU A 182 23.73 21.52 4.36
N LEU A 183 23.95 20.23 4.05
CA LEU A 183 25.05 19.45 4.61
C LEU A 183 26.41 20.08 4.28
N ASP A 184 26.62 20.49 3.03
CA ASP A 184 27.86 21.16 2.58
C ASP A 184 28.10 22.47 3.33
N SER A 185 27.04 23.23 3.63
CA SER A 185 27.13 24.49 4.39
C SER A 185 27.46 24.29 5.87
N LEU A 186 27.05 23.16 6.45
CA LEU A 186 27.25 22.83 7.87
C LEU A 186 28.57 22.09 8.12
N ALA A 187 29.10 21.39 7.10
CA ALA A 187 30.29 20.55 7.20
C ALA A 187 31.52 21.21 7.87
N PRO A 188 31.83 22.51 7.67
CA PRO A 188 33.00 23.13 8.29
C PRO A 188 32.89 23.32 9.81
N ALA A 189 31.67 23.34 10.36
CA ALA A 189 31.40 23.76 11.74
C ALA A 189 30.65 22.70 12.58
N ALA A 190 29.94 21.78 11.93
CA ALA A 190 29.13 20.77 12.61
C ALA A 190 29.92 19.46 12.85
N PRO A 191 29.73 18.78 13.98
CA PRO A 191 30.27 17.44 14.18
C PRO A 191 29.75 16.45 13.14
N GLN A 192 30.58 15.50 12.69
CA GLN A 192 30.17 14.50 11.70
C GLN A 192 28.91 13.72 12.13
N GLN A 193 28.80 13.38 13.41
CA GLN A 193 27.62 12.70 13.97
C GLN A 193 26.31 13.50 13.74
N ALA A 194 26.37 14.83 13.79
CA ALA A 194 25.20 15.67 13.53
C ALA A 194 24.82 15.66 12.05
N LEU A 195 25.81 15.70 11.16
CA LEU A 195 25.60 15.59 9.71
C LEU A 195 25.00 14.22 9.34
N ASP A 196 25.54 13.15 9.90
CA ASP A 196 25.05 11.78 9.69
C ASP A 196 23.62 11.63 10.23
N ALA A 197 23.31 12.23 11.39
CA ALA A 197 21.96 12.24 11.95
C ALA A 197 20.98 12.97 11.03
N ILE A 198 21.34 14.17 10.53
CA ILE A 198 20.54 14.93 9.56
C ILE A 198 20.34 14.11 8.27
N ALA A 199 21.39 13.47 7.75
CA ALA A 199 21.31 12.68 6.52
C ALA A 199 20.47 11.40 6.68
N SER A 200 20.50 10.77 7.86
CA SER A 200 19.81 9.49 8.09
C SER A 200 18.29 9.59 8.15
N SER A 201 17.75 10.71 8.64
CA SER A 201 16.31 10.90 8.80
C SER A 201 15.93 12.33 9.16
N ILE A 202 14.68 12.69 8.87
CA ILE A 202 14.09 13.94 9.34
C ILE A 202 14.03 14.04 10.87
N GLN A 203 13.74 12.95 11.59
CA GLN A 203 13.80 12.96 13.05
C GLN A 203 15.21 13.19 13.57
N GLY A 204 16.23 12.65 12.89
CA GLY A 204 17.62 12.92 13.21
C GLY A 204 17.93 14.40 13.09
N ALA A 205 17.47 15.06 12.02
CA ALA A 205 17.62 16.50 11.87
C ALA A 205 16.92 17.30 12.98
N HIS A 206 15.69 16.92 13.35
CA HIS A 206 14.95 17.55 14.45
C HIS A 206 15.64 17.33 15.79
N ALA A 207 16.17 16.14 16.04
CA ALA A 207 16.89 15.80 17.25
C ALA A 207 18.21 16.57 17.39
N VAL A 208 18.93 16.82 16.29
CA VAL A 208 20.13 17.65 16.28
C VAL A 208 19.81 19.08 16.75
N VAL A 209 18.69 19.64 16.30
CA VAL A 209 18.27 20.98 16.72
C VAL A 209 17.76 20.99 18.17
N ALA A 210 16.93 20.02 18.54
CA ALA A 210 16.28 19.98 19.86
C ALA A 210 17.22 19.62 21.01
N ASN A 211 18.22 18.75 20.76
CA ASN A 211 19.07 18.16 21.80
C ASN A 211 20.55 18.57 21.66
N SER A 212 20.84 19.67 20.97
CA SER A 212 22.23 20.13 20.80
C SER A 212 22.85 20.50 22.16
N PRO A 213 24.05 19.96 22.50
CA PRO A 213 24.78 20.36 23.69
C PRO A 213 25.25 21.82 23.66
N ILE A 214 25.36 22.40 22.46
CA ILE A 214 25.82 23.76 22.22
C ILE A 214 24.66 24.57 21.60
N PRO A 215 24.38 25.79 22.07
CA PRO A 215 23.33 26.63 21.47
C PRO A 215 23.58 26.85 19.98
N ILE A 216 22.61 26.43 19.15
CA ILE A 216 22.62 26.66 17.71
C ILE A 216 21.93 28.02 17.46
N PRO A 217 22.53 28.93 16.68
CA PRO A 217 21.85 30.18 16.29
C PRO A 217 20.49 29.90 15.65
N ASP A 218 19.45 30.64 16.04
CA ASP A 218 18.06 30.41 15.59
C ASP A 218 17.92 30.35 14.07
N ALA A 219 18.68 31.18 13.34
CA ALA A 219 18.68 31.18 11.88
C ALA A 219 19.15 29.83 11.28
N ILE A 220 20.15 29.19 11.90
CA ILE A 220 20.66 27.88 11.47
C ILE A 220 19.68 26.79 11.85
N ALA A 221 19.16 26.82 13.08
CA ALA A 221 18.15 25.87 13.54
C ALA A 221 16.92 25.87 12.61
N GLN A 222 16.38 27.05 12.29
CA GLN A 222 15.25 27.19 11.38
C GLN A 222 15.60 26.74 9.95
N ASN A 223 16.80 27.02 9.47
CA ASN A 223 17.23 26.56 8.15
C ASN A 223 17.29 25.02 8.07
N ILE A 224 17.81 24.36 9.11
CA ILE A 224 17.84 22.89 9.20
C ILE A 224 16.41 22.34 9.18
N ILE A 225 15.53 22.84 10.05
CA ILE A 225 14.15 22.34 10.15
C ILE A 225 13.38 22.57 8.85
N ASN A 226 13.41 23.78 8.30
CA ASN A 226 12.65 24.11 7.09
C ASN A 226 13.17 23.34 5.87
N THR A 227 14.48 23.25 5.69
CA THR A 227 15.07 22.53 4.55
C THR A 227 14.77 21.03 4.63
N THR A 228 14.91 20.43 5.81
CA THR A 228 14.65 19.00 6.00
C THR A 228 13.16 18.65 5.92
N ASN A 229 12.27 19.49 6.45
CA ASN A 229 10.82 19.33 6.30
C ASN A 229 10.41 19.42 4.83
N ASN A 230 10.89 20.43 4.10
CA ASN A 230 10.59 20.59 2.68
C ASN A 230 11.17 19.43 1.85
N ALA A 231 12.39 18.97 2.14
CA ALA A 231 13.01 17.84 1.49
C ALA A 231 12.21 16.54 1.71
N PHE A 232 11.72 16.31 2.92
CA PHE A 232 10.89 15.15 3.24
C PHE A 232 9.55 15.19 2.51
N VAL A 233 8.85 16.33 2.54
CA VAL A 233 7.58 16.52 1.82
C VAL A 233 7.78 16.30 0.31
N ALA A 234 8.85 16.84 -0.27
CA ALA A 234 9.18 16.63 -1.68
C ALA A 234 9.43 15.15 -1.99
N GLY A 235 10.22 14.45 -1.16
CA GLY A 235 10.47 13.02 -1.31
C GLY A 235 9.21 12.17 -1.16
N MET A 236 8.32 12.54 -0.23
CA MET A 236 7.02 11.91 -0.06
C MET A 236 6.13 12.12 -1.29
N SER A 237 6.03 13.35 -1.81
CA SER A 237 5.25 13.66 -3.01
C SER A 237 5.75 12.89 -4.23
N GLU A 238 7.07 12.81 -4.45
CA GLU A 238 7.66 12.06 -5.56
C GLU A 238 7.43 10.54 -5.41
N SER A 239 7.55 10.02 -4.18
CA SER A 239 7.26 8.61 -3.89
C SER A 239 5.80 8.26 -4.13
N LEU A 240 4.87 9.12 -3.70
CA LEU A 240 3.44 8.94 -3.94
C LEU A 240 3.08 9.08 -5.42
N LEU A 241 3.77 9.95 -6.17
CA LEU A 241 3.60 10.07 -7.61
C LEU A 241 3.98 8.75 -8.30
N ILE A 242 5.19 8.24 -8.03
CA ILE A 242 5.70 7.01 -8.63
C ILE A 242 4.84 5.81 -8.19
N GLY A 243 4.46 5.74 -6.90
CA GLY A 243 3.54 4.74 -6.39
C GLY A 243 2.19 4.76 -7.10
N GLY A 244 1.61 5.95 -7.31
CA GLY A 244 0.39 6.14 -8.08
C GLY A 244 0.52 5.69 -9.54
N ILE A 245 1.64 5.99 -10.21
CA ILE A 245 1.91 5.51 -11.58
C ILE A 245 2.02 3.98 -11.60
N ILE A 246 2.75 3.38 -10.65
CA ILE A 246 2.87 1.91 -10.50
C ILE A 246 1.48 1.30 -10.33
N MET A 247 0.63 1.88 -9.48
CA MET A 247 -0.75 1.42 -9.29
C MET A 247 -1.61 1.58 -10.56
N LEU A 248 -1.48 2.67 -11.31
CA LEU A 248 -2.21 2.85 -12.57
C LEU A 248 -1.82 1.79 -13.61
N LEU A 249 -0.51 1.54 -13.77
CA LEU A 249 0.00 0.49 -14.65
C LEU A 249 -0.49 -0.88 -14.20
N ALA A 250 -0.50 -1.13 -12.89
CA ALA A 250 -1.05 -2.34 -12.29
C ALA A 250 -2.54 -2.54 -12.54
N ALA A 251 -3.35 -1.46 -12.49
CA ALA A 251 -4.77 -1.53 -12.83
C ALA A 251 -4.95 -1.97 -14.29
N GLY A 252 -4.17 -1.39 -15.21
CA GLY A 252 -4.13 -1.80 -16.62
C GLY A 252 -3.70 -3.26 -16.79
N LEU A 253 -2.63 -3.68 -16.11
CA LEU A 253 -2.15 -5.06 -16.14
C LEU A 253 -3.19 -6.05 -15.60
N THR A 254 -3.92 -5.67 -14.55
CA THR A 254 -5.00 -6.49 -13.98
C THR A 254 -6.13 -6.69 -14.99
N LEU A 255 -6.46 -5.65 -15.79
CA LEU A 255 -7.42 -5.78 -16.89
C LEU A 255 -6.93 -6.67 -18.03
N LEU A 256 -5.62 -6.84 -18.20
CA LEU A 256 -5.05 -7.71 -19.23
C LEU A 256 -4.95 -9.17 -18.77
N ILE A 257 -4.49 -9.41 -17.53
CA ILE A 257 -4.13 -10.74 -17.03
C ILE A 257 -5.31 -11.45 -16.37
N LEU A 258 -6.14 -10.75 -15.61
CA LEU A 258 -7.15 -11.41 -14.77
C LEU A 258 -8.34 -11.87 -15.65
N PRO A 259 -8.66 -13.18 -15.70
CA PRO A 259 -9.76 -13.68 -16.52
C PRO A 259 -11.12 -13.26 -15.93
N ALA A 260 -12.11 -13.03 -16.81
CA ALA A 260 -13.41 -12.50 -16.41
C ALA A 260 -14.31 -13.49 -15.64
N GLN A 261 -14.00 -14.80 -15.69
CA GLN A 261 -14.76 -15.87 -15.04
C GLN A 261 -13.89 -16.60 -14.02
N VAL A 262 -14.32 -16.61 -12.75
CA VAL A 262 -13.75 -17.47 -11.71
C VAL A 262 -14.26 -18.88 -11.97
N ARG A 263 -13.40 -19.77 -12.48
CA ARG A 263 -13.70 -21.21 -12.57
C ARG A 263 -13.53 -21.81 -11.18
N ARG A 264 -14.58 -22.43 -10.61
CA ARG A 264 -14.45 -23.21 -9.37
C ARG A 264 -13.77 -24.53 -9.71
N SER A 265 -12.80 -24.94 -8.91
CA SER A 265 -12.36 -26.34 -8.87
C SER A 265 -13.43 -27.12 -8.12
N THR A 266 -14.09 -28.08 -8.78
CA THR A 266 -14.96 -29.04 -8.08
C THR A 266 -14.12 -29.98 -7.21
N ALA A 267 -14.78 -30.74 -6.31
CA ALA A 267 -14.14 -31.72 -5.43
C ALA A 267 -13.27 -32.76 -6.18
N ASP A 268 -13.56 -32.97 -7.47
CA ASP A 268 -12.85 -33.90 -8.37
C ASP A 268 -11.79 -33.22 -9.27
N GLY A 269 -11.45 -31.96 -9.01
CA GLY A 269 -10.40 -31.24 -9.75
C GLY A 269 -10.79 -30.79 -11.16
N GLN A 270 -12.08 -30.86 -11.53
CA GLN A 270 -12.57 -30.34 -12.80
C GLN A 270 -12.95 -28.86 -12.67
N LEU A 271 -12.59 -28.07 -13.69
CA LEU A 271 -12.88 -26.64 -13.74
C LEU A 271 -14.22 -26.39 -14.45
N GLU A 272 -15.29 -26.16 -13.69
CA GLU A 272 -16.58 -25.73 -14.25
C GLU A 272 -16.78 -24.21 -14.18
N PRO A 273 -17.44 -23.62 -15.20
CA PRO A 273 -17.88 -22.23 -15.14
C PRO A 273 -18.96 -22.08 -14.06
N VAL A 274 -18.81 -21.09 -13.17
CA VAL A 274 -19.81 -20.78 -12.15
C VAL A 274 -20.95 -19.98 -12.79
N ASP A 275 -22.16 -20.55 -12.79
CA ASP A 275 -23.37 -19.79 -13.09
C ASP A 275 -23.75 -18.91 -11.88
N LEU A 276 -23.63 -17.60 -12.06
CA LEU A 276 -23.88 -16.61 -11.01
C LEU A 276 -25.38 -16.46 -10.71
N ALA A 277 -26.28 -17.04 -11.52
CA ALA A 277 -27.72 -17.03 -11.26
C ALA A 277 -28.10 -17.95 -10.08
N GLU A 278 -27.36 -19.04 -9.87
CA GLU A 278 -27.70 -20.07 -8.89
C GLU A 278 -27.34 -19.66 -7.44
N VAL A 279 -26.33 -18.81 -7.28
CA VAL A 279 -25.85 -18.32 -5.96
C VAL A 279 -26.78 -17.24 -5.36
N VAL A 280 -27.61 -16.61 -6.20
CA VAL A 280 -28.52 -15.52 -5.79
C VAL A 280 -29.95 -16.02 -5.52
N ALA A 281 -30.26 -17.29 -5.84
CA ALA A 281 -31.57 -17.86 -5.55
C ALA A 281 -31.77 -17.95 -4.02
N PRO A 282 -32.77 -17.26 -3.43
CA PRO A 282 -33.16 -17.53 -2.06
C PRO A 282 -33.57 -18.99 -1.98
N ALA A 283 -33.06 -19.71 -0.98
CA ALA A 283 -33.43 -21.10 -0.72
C ALA A 283 -34.96 -21.21 -0.76
N ALA A 284 -35.48 -21.81 -1.83
CA ALA A 284 -36.88 -22.15 -1.90
C ALA A 284 -37.14 -23.10 -0.74
N SER A 285 -37.95 -22.63 0.21
CA SER A 285 -38.42 -23.39 1.35
C SER A 285 -39.10 -24.66 0.84
N GLY A 286 -38.38 -25.78 0.93
CA GLY A 286 -38.96 -27.10 0.84
C GLY A 286 -39.75 -27.37 2.11
N THR A 287 -41.06 -27.21 2.04
CA THR A 287 -42.02 -27.85 2.94
C THR A 287 -43.02 -28.60 2.06
N ASP A 288 -42.76 -29.88 1.88
CA ASP A 288 -43.78 -30.91 1.73
C ASP A 288 -43.69 -31.80 2.98
#